data_AF-A0A645JKA5-F1
#
_entry.id   AF-A0A645JKA5-F1
#
_cell.length_a   1.000
_cell.length_b   1.000
_cell.length_c   1.000
_cell.angle_alpha   90.00
_cell.angle_beta   90.00
_cell.angle_gamma   90.00
#
_symmetry.space_group_name_H-M   'P 1'
#
loop_
_entity.id
_entity.type
_entity.pdbx_description
1 polymer ?
#
loop_
_entity_poly.entity_id
_entity_poly.type
_entity_poly.pdbx_seq_one_letter_code
_entity_poly.pdbx_strand_id
1 'polypeptide(L)' 'MRGELCTPTGAALLKHFAADFAPLPVIKISGIGYGMGKKDFAWANCVRAMIGDAE' A
#
# COMPACT_ATOMS: atom_id res chain seq x y z
N MET A 1 -14.61 13.33 11.25
CA MET A 1 -15.04 11.93 10.98
C MET A 1 -13.78 11.06 10.96
N ARG A 2 -13.67 10.01 11.79
CA ARG A 2 -12.61 8.99 11.63
C ARG A 2 -12.96 8.19 10.37
N GLY A 3 -12.39 8.57 9.23
CA GLY A 3 -12.58 7.84 7.98
C GLY A 3 -11.77 6.54 8.01
N GLU A 4 -12.33 5.45 7.47
CA GLU A 4 -11.60 4.21 7.23
C GLU A 4 -10.80 4.33 5.92
N LEU A 5 -9.53 3.95 5.97
CA LEU A 5 -8.57 4.15 4.88
C LEU A 5 -8.55 2.96 3.94
N CYS A 6 -8.74 1.78 4.53
CA CYS A 6 -8.96 0.55 3.81
C CYS A 6 -10.44 0.49 3.44
N THR A 7 -10.74 0.51 2.14
CA THR A 7 -12.12 0.22 1.69
C THR A 7 -12.32 -1.30 1.60
N PRO A 8 -13.56 -1.81 1.65
CA PRO A 8 -13.81 -3.25 1.50
C PRO A 8 -13.17 -3.86 0.26
N THR A 9 -13.14 -3.13 -0.86
CA THR A 9 -12.44 -3.55 -2.09
C THR A 9 -10.93 -3.66 -1.88
N GLY A 10 -10.32 -2.69 -1.17
CA GLY A 10 -8.91 -2.74 -0.81
C GLY A 10 -8.57 -3.94 0.09
N ALA A 11 -9.42 -4.23 1.08
CA ALA A 11 -9.25 -5.39 1.94
C ALA A 11 -9.35 -6.72 1.15
N ALA A 12 -10.26 -6.80 0.18
CA ALA A 12 -10.41 -7.98 -0.66
C ALA A 12 -9.16 -8.24 -1.54
N LEU A 13 -8.57 -7.17 -2.11
CA LEU A 13 -7.34 -7.28 -2.88
C LEU A 13 -6.16 -7.75 -2.02
N LEU A 14 -6.00 -7.18 -0.82
CA LEU A 14 -4.95 -7.60 0.11
C LEU A 14 -5.11 -9.07 0.51
N LYS A 15 -6.34 -9.50 0.84
CA LYS A 15 -6.62 -10.90 1.16
C LYS A 15 -6.26 -11.87 0.03
N HIS A 16 -6.40 -11.44 -1.22
CA HIS A 16 -6.15 -12.31 -2.38
C HIS A 16 -4.69 -12.31 -2.83
N PHE A 17 -4.02 -11.15 -2.82
CA PHE A 17 -2.69 -10.98 -3.41
C PHE A 17 -1.54 -10.88 -2.41
N ALA A 18 -1.79 -10.47 -1.17
CA ALA A 18 -0.72 -10.33 -0.18
C ALA A 18 -0.29 -11.71 0.33
N ALA A 19 1.02 -11.96 0.27
CA ALA A 19 1.61 -13.14 0.90
C ALA A 19 1.72 -12.94 2.42
N ASP A 20 2.19 -11.77 2.85
CA ASP A 20 2.49 -11.46 4.25
C ASP A 20 2.18 -10.00 4.62
N PHE A 21 1.92 -9.78 5.91
CA PHE A 21 1.88 -8.45 6.53
C PHE A 21 3.07 -8.29 7.47
N ALA A 22 4.13 -7.65 6.98
CA ALA A 22 5.42 -7.54 7.67
C ALA A 22 6.06 -6.15 7.47
N PRO A 23 7.09 -5.79 8.25
CA PRO A 23 7.93 -4.65 7.96
C PRO A 23 8.54 -4.74 6.55
N LEU A 24 8.82 -3.59 5.93
CA LEU A 24 9.52 -3.56 4.65
C LEU A 24 10.91 -4.22 4.81
N PRO A 25 11.23 -5.27 4.03
CA PRO A 25 12.54 -5.91 4.11
C PRO A 25 13.64 -4.97 3.60
N VAL A 26 14.89 -5.35 3.85
CA VAL A 26 16.02 -4.76 3.13
C VAL A 26 15.84 -5.13 1.65
N ILE A 27 15.57 -4.12 0.82
CA ILE A 27 15.20 -4.30 -0.58
C ILE A 27 16.02 -3.35 -1.44
N LYS A 28 16.58 -3.88 -2.53
CA LYS A 28 17.20 -3.08 -3.57
C LYS A 28 16.12 -2.64 -4.56
N ILE A 29 15.65 -1.41 -4.38
CA ILE A 29 14.52 -0.86 -5.15
C ILE A 29 14.91 -0.63 -6.61
N SER A 30 14.12 -1.20 -7.53
CA SER A 30 14.19 -0.97 -8.98
C SER A 30 13.07 -0.05 -9.49
N GLY A 31 11.98 0.12 -8.72
CA GLY A 31 10.89 1.04 -9.06
C GLY A 31 10.01 1.41 -7.88
N ILE A 32 9.44 2.61 -7.91
CA ILE A 32 8.46 3.09 -6.93
C ILE A 32 7.26 3.68 -7.67
N GLY A 33 6.07 3.24 -7.28
CA GLY A 33 4.80 3.76 -7.79
C GLY A 33 3.93 4.29 -6.66
N TYR A 34 3.09 5.28 -6.99
CA TYR A 34 2.12 5.85 -6.06
C TYR A 34 0.73 5.88 -6.69
N GLY A 35 -0.26 5.36 -5.98
CA GLY A 35 -1.67 5.48 -6.32
C GLY A 35 -2.37 6.40 -5.32
N MET A 36 -3.03 7.46 -5.79
CA MET A 36 -3.78 8.39 -4.95
C MET A 36 -5.25 8.02 -4.86
N GLY A 37 -5.80 8.02 -3.65
CA GLY A 37 -7.24 7.98 -3.43
C GLY A 37 -7.88 9.35 -3.70
N LYS A 38 -9.16 9.34 -4.09
CA LYS A 38 -9.91 10.58 -4.40
C LYS A 38 -10.42 11.34 -3.16
N LYS A 39 -10.43 10.68 -1.99
CA LYS A 39 -10.91 11.28 -0.74
C LYS A 39 -9.78 12.11 -0.12
N ASP A 40 -10.11 13.29 0.34
CA ASP A 40 -9.14 14.15 1.02
C ASP A 40 -9.09 13.85 2.52
N PHE A 41 -7.88 13.74 3.05
CA PHE A 41 -7.61 13.43 4.45
C PHE A 41 -6.41 14.25 4.92
N ALA A 42 -6.30 14.50 6.23
CA ALA A 42 -5.17 15.23 6.80
C ALA A 42 -3.80 14.53 6.64
N TRP A 43 -3.83 13.25 6.30
CA TRP A 43 -2.66 12.41 6.02
C TRP A 43 -2.78 11.90 4.58
N ALA A 44 -1.65 11.58 3.95
CA ALA A 44 -1.61 11.23 2.54
C ALA A 44 -2.49 10.00 2.24
N ASN A 45 -3.55 10.20 1.46
CA ASN A 45 -4.41 9.13 0.98
C ASN A 45 -3.77 8.40 -0.20
N CYS A 46 -2.67 7.71 0.05
CA CYS A 46 -1.92 7.05 -1.00
C CYS A 46 -1.50 5.64 -0.65
N VAL A 47 -1.39 4.83 -1.68
CA VAL A 47 -0.70 3.54 -1.64
C VAL A 47 0.63 3.73 -2.36
N ARG A 48 1.72 3.35 -1.69
CA ARG A 48 3.06 3.31 -2.27
C ARG A 48 3.43 1.86 -2.55
N ALA A 49 3.71 1.55 -3.80
CA ALA A 49 4.26 0.27 -4.22
C ALA A 49 5.77 0.42 -4.44
N MET A 50 6.54 -0.55 -3.96
CA MET A 50 7.98 -0.67 -4.23
C MET A 50 8.22 -1.98 -4.95
N ILE A 51 9.01 -1.94 -6.01
CA ILE A 51 9.45 -3.10 -6.78
C ILE A 51 10.96 -3.17 -6.62
N GLY A 52 11.47 -4.35 -6.37
CA GLY A 52 12.89 -4.59 -6.15
C GLY A 52 13.13 -6.02 -5.68
N ASP A 53 14.40 -6.36 -5.56
CA ASP A 53 14.84 -7.66 -5.07
C ASP A 53 15.24 -7.54 -3.61
N ALA A 54 14.76 -8.46 -2.78
CA ALA A 54 15.27 -8.64 -1.43
C ALA A 54 16.62 -9.36 -1.54
N GLU A 55 17.66 -8.77 -0.94
CA GLU A 55 18.95 -9.46 -0.76
C GLU A 55 18.88 -10.49 0.38
#